data_AF-X6HA52-F1
#
_entry.id   AF-X6HA52-F1
#
_cell.length_a   1.000
_cell.length_b   1.000
_cell.length_c   1.000
_cell.angle_alpha   90.00
_cell.angle_beta   90.00
_cell.angle_gamma   90.00
#
_symmetry.space_group_name_H-M   'P 1'
#
loop_
_entity.id
_entity.type
_entity.pdbx_description
1 polymer ?
#
loop_
_entity_poly.entity_id
_entity_poly.type
_entity_poly.pdbx_seq_one_letter_code
_entity_poly.pdbx_strand_id
1 'polypeptide(L)'
;MTEDVGAKLRSYRILAQDGLFWNVSQCSSLIWAMNGIGEVFLAFEELVFDLGVGSGASKLKYGYPRRRGFPSHPADEKKLGHPTLVGEGSARIAGELFLDVEAEKLHWFVNCGSGRYCRDIQPSAEQGRAIHQLFIEFIDDEVRFDDPFQ
;
A
#
# COMPACT_ATOMS: atom_id res chain seq x y z
N MET A 1 7.32 -0.12 18.33
CA MET A 1 8.52 -0.80 17.74
C MET A 1 8.83 -0.14 16.40
N THR A 2 9.92 0.62 16.22
CA THR A 2 9.94 1.62 15.11
C THR A 2 11.27 1.93 14.40
N GLU A 3 12.37 2.37 15.06
CA GLU A 3 13.58 2.87 14.34
C GLU A 3 14.14 1.89 13.30
N ASP A 4 14.24 0.61 13.67
CA ASP A 4 14.73 -0.48 12.83
C ASP A 4 13.87 -0.72 11.57
N VAL A 5 12.55 -0.51 11.64
CA VAL A 5 11.65 -0.74 10.49
C VAL A 5 11.79 0.37 9.45
N GLY A 6 11.84 1.63 9.90
CA GLY A 6 12.07 2.78 9.02
C GLY A 6 13.40 2.69 8.27
N ALA A 7 14.47 2.36 9.01
CA ALA A 7 15.79 2.11 8.44
C ALA A 7 15.80 0.95 7.42
N LYS A 8 15.06 -0.13 7.68
CA LYS A 8 14.91 -1.26 6.75
C LYS A 8 14.15 -0.89 5.47
N LEU A 9 13.11 -0.06 5.55
CA LEU A 9 12.39 0.43 4.37
C LEU A 9 13.26 1.36 3.51
N ARG A 10 14.04 2.24 4.15
CA ARG A 10 15.05 3.08 3.46
C ARG A 10 16.13 2.21 2.79
N SER A 11 16.64 1.19 3.49
CA SER A 11 17.61 0.23 2.93
C SER A 11 17.05 -0.59 1.77
N TYR A 12 15.77 -1.00 1.85
CA TYR A 12 15.09 -1.70 0.77
C TYR A 12 14.93 -0.83 -0.48
N ARG A 13 14.59 0.47 -0.32
CA ARG A 13 14.58 1.43 -1.44
C ARG A 13 15.95 1.57 -2.11
N ILE A 14 17.04 1.55 -1.34
CA ILE A 14 18.40 1.60 -1.88
C ILE A 14 18.73 0.34 -2.70
N LEU A 15 18.42 -0.85 -2.15
CA LEU A 15 18.62 -2.13 -2.85
C LEU A 15 17.74 -2.25 -4.12
N ALA A 16 16.53 -1.70 -4.09
CA ALA A 16 15.59 -1.72 -5.21
C ALA A 16 16.08 -0.95 -6.45
N GLN A 17 17.02 0.00 -6.30
CA GLN A 17 17.58 0.71 -7.46
C GLN A 17 18.49 -0.18 -8.33
N ASP A 18 18.93 -1.34 -7.83
CA ASP A 18 19.69 -2.31 -8.63
C ASP A 18 18.79 -3.03 -9.64
N GLY A 19 19.30 -3.25 -10.85
CA GLY A 19 18.56 -3.84 -11.96
C GLY A 19 18.03 -5.26 -11.71
N LEU A 20 18.61 -6.01 -10.76
CA LEU A 20 18.09 -7.31 -10.31
C LEU A 20 16.80 -7.16 -9.49
N PHE A 21 16.68 -6.10 -8.68
CA PHE A 21 15.57 -5.91 -7.75
C PHE A 21 14.48 -4.98 -8.31
N TRP A 22 14.82 -4.06 -9.22
CA TRP A 22 13.93 -3.04 -9.79
C TRP A 22 12.51 -3.51 -10.12
N ASN A 23 12.37 -4.63 -10.83
CA ASN A 23 11.08 -5.16 -11.25
C ASN A 23 10.31 -5.86 -10.11
N VAL A 24 10.99 -6.67 -9.28
CA VAL A 24 10.34 -7.39 -8.17
C VAL A 24 9.93 -6.43 -7.03
N SER A 25 10.67 -5.34 -6.83
CA SER A 25 10.31 -4.27 -5.91
C SER A 25 9.03 -3.53 -6.32
N GLN A 26 8.79 -3.32 -7.63
CA GLN A 26 7.53 -2.78 -8.14
C GLN A 26 6.35 -3.76 -8.07
N CYS A 27 6.62 -5.07 -8.04
CA CYS A 27 5.60 -6.10 -7.80
C CYS A 27 5.22 -6.24 -6.31
N SER A 28 5.98 -5.61 -5.41
CA SER A 28 5.76 -5.70 -3.97
C SER A 28 4.77 -4.64 -3.48
N SER A 29 3.79 -5.05 -2.68
CA SER A 29 2.82 -4.19 -1.99
C SER A 29 2.87 -4.46 -0.49
N LEU A 30 2.89 -3.40 0.32
CA LEU A 30 2.74 -3.46 1.77
C LEU A 30 1.39 -2.85 2.14
N ILE A 31 0.56 -3.58 2.86
CA ILE A 31 -0.61 -3.03 3.53
C ILE A 31 -0.12 -2.36 4.81
N TRP A 32 -0.57 -1.12 5.07
CA TRP A 32 -0.27 -0.41 6.31
C TRP A 32 -1.53 -0.15 7.16
N ALA A 33 -1.37 -0.34 8.46
CA ALA A 33 -2.40 -0.14 9.46
C ALA A 33 -1.85 0.67 10.65
N MET A 34 -2.74 1.39 11.33
CA MET A 34 -2.42 2.18 12.52
C MET A 34 -3.29 1.74 13.70
N ASN A 35 -2.70 1.54 14.88
CA ASN A 35 -3.47 1.23 16.10
C ASN A 35 -4.02 2.51 16.77
N GLY A 36 -4.88 2.33 17.78
CA GLY A 36 -5.50 3.45 18.52
C GLY A 36 -4.55 4.40 19.26
N ILE A 37 -3.24 4.13 19.31
CA ILE A 37 -2.21 5.02 19.89
C ILE A 37 -1.23 5.56 18.84
N GLY A 38 -1.48 5.32 17.54
CA GLY A 38 -0.69 5.87 16.44
C GLY A 38 0.49 5.02 15.96
N GLU A 39 0.74 3.84 16.54
CA GLU A 39 1.79 2.94 16.03
C GLU A 39 1.40 2.38 14.65
N VAL A 40 2.35 2.40 13.72
CA VAL A 40 2.21 1.88 12.36
C VAL A 40 2.68 0.42 12.27
N PHE A 41 1.87 -0.41 11.63
CA PHE A 41 2.13 -1.82 11.35
C PHE A 41 2.11 -2.03 9.84
N LEU A 42 3.06 -2.83 9.33
CA LEU A 42 3.21 -3.16 7.92
C LEU A 42 3.13 -4.67 7.72
N ALA A 43 2.48 -5.11 6.64
CA ALA A 43 2.44 -6.50 6.21
C ALA A 43 2.58 -6.59 4.69
N PHE A 44 3.34 -7.56 4.19
CA PHE A 44 3.38 -7.87 2.76
C PHE A 44 2.03 -8.42 2.29
N GLU A 45 1.58 -7.97 1.12
CA GLU A 45 0.36 -8.45 0.47
C GLU A 45 0.70 -9.62 -0.47
N GLU A 46 0.24 -10.82 -0.14
CA GLU A 46 0.44 -12.03 -0.94
C GLU A 46 -0.74 -12.29 -1.90
N LEU A 47 -0.44 -12.55 -3.17
CA LEU A 47 -1.44 -12.91 -4.18
C LEU A 47 -1.64 -14.43 -4.23
N VAL A 48 -2.75 -14.91 -3.65
CA VAL A 48 -3.16 -16.31 -3.75
C VAL A 48 -3.84 -16.56 -5.10
N PHE A 49 -3.18 -17.31 -5.98
CA PHE A 49 -3.75 -17.75 -7.27
C PHE A 49 -4.44 -19.11 -7.13
N ASP A 50 -5.75 -19.16 -7.39
CA ASP A 50 -6.47 -20.43 -7.51
C ASP A 50 -6.19 -21.06 -8.88
N LEU A 51 -5.33 -22.08 -8.89
CA LEU A 51 -4.96 -22.86 -10.08
C LEU A 51 -5.96 -23.97 -10.41
N GLY A 52 -7.01 -24.16 -9.60
CA GLY A 52 -7.97 -25.26 -9.71
C GLY A 52 -9.25 -24.96 -10.51
N VAL A 53 -9.56 -23.69 -10.79
CA VAL A 53 -10.76 -23.33 -11.57
C VAL A 53 -10.55 -23.65 -13.05
N GLY A 54 -11.35 -24.57 -13.56
CA GLY A 54 -11.11 -25.27 -14.83
C GLY A 54 -10.97 -24.40 -16.09
N SER A 55 -10.38 -25.00 -17.12
CA SER A 55 -9.89 -24.38 -18.36
C SER A 55 -10.95 -23.83 -19.32
N GLY A 56 -11.74 -22.85 -18.85
CA GLY A 56 -12.58 -21.98 -19.68
C GLY A 56 -11.91 -20.62 -19.86
N ALA A 57 -11.35 -20.36 -21.05
CA ALA A 57 -10.55 -19.16 -21.32
C ALA A 57 -11.41 -17.86 -21.40
N SER A 58 -11.78 -17.32 -20.24
CA SER A 58 -12.46 -16.02 -20.14
C SER A 58 -12.07 -15.30 -18.84
N LYS A 59 -10.95 -14.58 -18.90
CA LYS A 59 -10.45 -13.65 -17.88
C LYS A 59 -10.02 -14.33 -16.56
N LEU A 60 -8.77 -14.12 -16.17
CA LEU A 60 -8.45 -14.10 -14.74
C LEU A 60 -9.37 -13.08 -14.04
N LYS A 61 -9.62 -13.30 -12.74
CA LYS A 61 -9.82 -12.17 -11.82
C LYS A 61 -8.44 -11.51 -11.62
N TYR A 62 -7.94 -10.87 -12.67
CA TYR A 62 -6.58 -10.32 -12.75
C TYR A 62 -6.52 -9.01 -11.96
N GLY A 63 -6.66 -9.11 -10.64
CA GLY A 63 -6.37 -8.03 -9.72
C GLY A 63 -4.87 -7.79 -9.69
N TYR A 64 -4.44 -6.60 -10.06
CA TYR A 64 -3.13 -6.10 -9.67
C TYR A 64 -3.20 -5.74 -8.17
N PRO A 65 -2.15 -5.99 -7.38
CA PRO A 65 -2.13 -5.61 -5.96
C PRO A 65 -2.21 -4.08 -5.80
N ARG A 66 -1.58 -3.35 -6.73
CA ARG A 66 -1.61 -1.89 -6.83
C ARG A 66 -2.73 -1.44 -7.80
N ARG A 67 -3.59 -0.52 -7.37
CA ARG A 67 -4.77 -0.03 -8.14
C ARG A 67 -4.56 1.35 -8.80
N ARG A 68 -3.40 1.56 -9.44
CA ARG A 68 -3.10 2.83 -10.13
C ARG A 68 -3.89 2.92 -11.45
N GLY A 69 -4.56 4.05 -11.71
CA GLY A 69 -5.23 4.34 -12.98
C GLY A 69 -6.51 3.54 -13.30
N PHE A 70 -7.22 3.03 -12.29
CA PHE A 70 -8.54 2.42 -12.51
C PHE A 70 -9.62 3.49 -12.76
N PRO A 71 -10.53 3.32 -13.73
CA PRO A 71 -11.51 4.35 -14.12
C PRO A 71 -12.73 4.45 -13.18
N SER A 72 -12.74 3.69 -12.08
CA SER A 72 -13.87 3.50 -11.17
C SER A 72 -13.40 3.57 -9.72
N HIS A 73 -14.18 4.24 -8.88
CA HIS A 73 -13.83 4.49 -7.48
C HIS A 73 -13.88 3.17 -6.67
N PRO A 74 -13.05 2.96 -5.63
CA PRO A 74 -12.98 1.68 -4.90
C PRO A 74 -14.32 1.20 -4.30
N ALA A 75 -15.27 2.12 -4.05
CA ALA A 75 -16.62 1.79 -3.61
C ALA A 75 -17.48 1.16 -4.72
N ASP A 76 -17.38 1.68 -5.94
CA ASP A 76 -18.23 1.28 -7.08
C ASP A 76 -17.97 -0.19 -7.48
N GLU A 77 -16.70 -0.59 -7.43
CA GLU A 77 -16.25 -1.96 -7.68
C GLU A 77 -16.37 -2.89 -6.46
N LYS A 78 -16.76 -2.37 -5.28
CA LYS A 78 -16.80 -3.10 -4.01
C LYS A 78 -15.44 -3.71 -3.62
N LYS A 79 -14.34 -2.93 -3.67
CA LYS A 79 -12.99 -3.35 -3.22
C LYS A 79 -13.08 -3.91 -1.79
N LEU A 80 -13.04 -5.24 -1.64
CA LEU A 80 -13.10 -5.90 -0.33
C LEU A 80 -11.76 -5.70 0.38
N GLY A 81 -11.60 -4.58 1.09
CA GLY A 81 -10.41 -4.35 1.91
C GLY A 81 -10.30 -5.38 3.04
N HIS A 82 -9.06 -5.64 3.45
CA HIS A 82 -8.70 -6.82 4.23
C HIS A 82 -9.27 -6.82 5.67
N PRO A 83 -9.35 -7.98 6.33
CA PRO A 83 -9.39 -8.06 7.78
C PRO A 83 -7.96 -7.97 8.35
N THR A 84 -7.69 -6.98 9.19
CA THR A 84 -6.42 -6.88 9.92
C THR A 84 -6.71 -6.81 11.41
N LEU A 85 -6.04 -7.67 12.18
CA LEU A 85 -6.06 -7.70 13.63
C LEU A 85 -4.66 -7.30 14.12
N VAL A 86 -4.57 -6.30 15.00
CA VAL A 86 -3.30 -5.84 15.56
C VAL A 86 -3.33 -6.05 17.07
N GLY A 87 -2.74 -7.15 17.53
CA GLY A 87 -2.60 -7.45 18.97
C GLY A 87 -3.90 -7.40 19.76
N GLU A 88 -5.00 -7.91 19.19
CA GLU A 88 -6.38 -7.88 19.75
C GLU A 88 -6.99 -6.48 19.97
N GLY A 89 -6.23 -5.41 19.68
CA GLY A 89 -6.66 -4.02 19.88
C GLY A 89 -7.38 -3.40 18.67
N SER A 90 -7.95 -2.21 18.89
CA SER A 90 -8.51 -1.38 17.84
C SER A 90 -7.42 -0.87 16.89
N ALA A 91 -7.50 -1.27 15.62
CA ALA A 91 -6.64 -0.78 14.55
C ALA A 91 -7.43 -0.50 13.27
N ARG A 92 -6.85 0.38 12.44
CA ARG A 92 -7.41 0.88 11.19
C ARG A 92 -6.42 0.57 10.07
N ILE A 93 -6.82 -0.28 9.12
CA ILE A 93 -6.12 -0.37 7.83
C ILE A 93 -6.37 0.95 7.11
N ALA A 94 -5.31 1.67 6.77
CA ALA A 94 -5.42 3.02 6.24
C ALA A 94 -5.05 3.08 4.75
N GLY A 95 -4.11 2.27 4.26
CA GLY A 95 -3.86 2.15 2.82
C GLY A 95 -2.72 1.20 2.45
N GLU A 96 -2.08 1.50 1.32
CA GLU A 96 -0.97 0.77 0.73
C GLU A 96 0.33 1.60 0.78
N LEU A 97 1.47 0.90 0.83
CA LEU A 97 2.84 1.43 0.73
C LEU A 97 3.61 0.57 -0.28
N PHE A 98 4.20 1.18 -1.30
CA PHE A 98 4.85 0.45 -2.39
C PHE A 98 5.98 1.26 -3.06
N LEU A 99 6.85 0.58 -3.81
CA LEU A 99 7.84 1.24 -4.65
C LEU A 99 7.30 1.42 -6.08
N ASP A 100 7.41 2.62 -6.63
CA ASP A 100 7.04 2.94 -8.01
C ASP A 100 7.99 3.97 -8.63
N VAL A 101 7.96 4.08 -9.97
CA VAL A 101 8.90 4.93 -10.71
C VAL A 101 8.44 6.39 -10.76
N GLU A 102 9.31 7.29 -10.31
CA GLU A 102 9.23 8.74 -10.52
C GLU A 102 10.63 9.26 -10.88
N ALA A 103 10.74 10.18 -11.85
CA ALA A 103 12.02 10.78 -12.26
C ALA A 103 13.19 9.78 -12.44
N GLU A 104 12.90 8.65 -13.10
CA GLU A 104 13.84 7.55 -13.39
C GLU A 104 14.41 6.83 -12.15
N LYS A 105 13.74 6.92 -10.98
CA LYS A 105 14.10 6.24 -9.73
C LYS A 105 12.89 5.55 -9.08
N LEU A 106 13.15 4.54 -8.24
CA LEU A 106 12.11 3.97 -7.39
C LEU A 106 11.95 4.76 -6.09
N HIS A 107 10.77 5.37 -5.93
CA HIS A 107 10.36 6.11 -4.75
C HIS A 107 9.32 5.31 -3.94
N TRP A 108 9.29 5.52 -2.62
CA TRP A 108 8.20 4.99 -1.79
C TRP A 108 6.96 5.84 -1.99
N PHE A 109 5.87 5.23 -2.43
CA PHE A 109 4.55 5.84 -2.49
C PHE A 109 3.69 5.28 -1.37
N VAL A 110 3.02 6.15 -0.61
CA VAL A 110 2.01 5.80 0.40
C VAL A 110 0.67 6.41 0.03
N ASN A 111 -0.41 5.64 0.16
CA ASN A 111 -1.77 6.12 -0.02
C ASN A 111 -2.64 5.89 1.23
N CYS A 112 -3.83 6.50 1.23
CA CYS A 112 -4.89 6.25 2.20
C CYS A 112 -6.08 5.47 1.58
N GLY A 113 -5.80 4.58 0.62
CA GLY A 113 -6.76 3.92 -0.29
C GLY A 113 -7.44 2.64 0.24
N SER A 114 -7.58 2.49 1.56
CA SER A 114 -8.08 1.27 2.20
C SER A 114 -9.53 0.93 1.84
N GLY A 115 -9.73 -0.03 0.93
CA GLY A 115 -11.04 -0.35 0.33
C GLY A 115 -12.16 -0.79 1.28
N ARG A 116 -11.86 -1.11 2.55
CA ARG A 116 -12.86 -1.47 3.57
C ARG A 116 -13.33 -0.29 4.40
N TYR A 117 -12.44 0.66 4.68
CA TYR A 117 -12.71 1.81 5.55
C TYR A 117 -13.00 3.06 4.74
N CYS A 118 -12.24 3.29 3.67
CA CYS A 118 -12.38 4.37 2.71
C CYS A 118 -13.41 4.05 1.62
N ARG A 119 -14.33 3.12 1.87
CA ARG A 119 -15.43 2.77 0.95
C ARG A 119 -16.59 3.76 1.06
N ASP A 120 -16.95 4.10 2.30
CA ASP A 120 -18.19 4.82 2.62
C ASP A 120 -17.92 6.27 3.07
N ILE A 121 -16.70 6.56 3.56
CA ILE A 121 -16.24 7.89 3.97
C ILE A 121 -14.77 8.01 3.55
N GLN A 122 -14.41 9.04 2.77
CA GLN A 122 -12.99 9.27 2.41
C GLN A 122 -12.20 9.98 3.51
N PRO A 123 -10.88 9.74 3.60
CA PRO A 123 -9.96 10.59 4.37
C PRO A 123 -10.03 12.04 3.88
N SER A 124 -9.90 13.01 4.79
CA SER A 124 -9.73 14.40 4.37
C SER A 124 -8.34 14.65 3.80
N ALA A 125 -8.18 15.67 2.95
CA ALA A 125 -6.87 16.09 2.46
C ALA A 125 -5.89 16.49 3.59
N GLU A 126 -6.41 16.86 4.77
CA GLU A 126 -5.61 17.08 5.98
C GLU A 126 -5.10 15.77 6.57
N GLN A 127 -5.94 14.73 6.63
CA GLN A 127 -5.53 13.39 7.04
C GLN A 127 -4.51 12.79 6.06
N GLY A 128 -4.69 12.99 4.74
CA GLY A 128 -3.69 12.61 3.74
C GLY A 128 -2.32 13.24 3.98
N ARG A 129 -2.27 14.57 4.20
CA ARG A 129 -1.03 15.29 4.55
C ARG A 129 -0.41 14.81 5.86
N ALA A 130 -1.20 14.58 6.90
CA ALA A 130 -0.71 14.08 8.19
C ALA A 130 -0.07 12.69 8.07
N ILE A 131 -0.63 11.81 7.23
CA ILE A 131 -0.06 10.51 6.92
C ILE A 131 1.21 10.63 6.06
N HIS A 132 1.22 11.49 5.03
CA HIS A 132 2.43 11.70 4.23
C HIS A 132 3.60 12.18 5.10
N GLN A 133 3.36 13.14 5.99
CA GLN A 133 4.35 13.64 6.96
C GLN A 133 4.84 12.52 7.90
N LEU A 134 3.94 11.70 8.44
CA LEU A 134 4.30 10.55 9.28
C LEU A 134 5.22 9.56 8.55
N PHE A 135 4.95 9.27 7.28
CA PHE A 135 5.79 8.37 6.50
C PHE A 135 7.12 8.99 6.03
N ILE A 136 7.20 10.32 5.87
CA ILE A 136 8.47 11.04 5.69
C ILE A 136 9.35 10.90 6.94
N GLU A 137 8.78 11.13 8.12
CA GLU A 137 9.49 10.99 9.41
C GLU A 137 9.89 9.54 9.71
N PHE A 138 9.07 8.57 9.29
CA PHE A 138 9.31 7.15 9.50
C PHE A 138 10.29 6.52 8.50
N ILE A 139 10.27 6.93 7.23
CA ILE A 139 11.11 6.33 6.17
C ILE A 139 12.20 7.31 5.71
N ASP A 140 11.86 8.25 4.81
CA ASP A 140 12.72 9.33 4.29
C ASP A 140 11.92 10.44 3.58
N ASP A 141 12.60 11.56 3.29
CA ASP A 141 12.09 12.71 2.54
C ASP A 141 11.88 12.45 1.03
N GLU A 142 12.26 11.26 0.55
CA GLU A 142 11.98 10.79 -0.80
C GLU A 142 10.64 10.02 -0.91
N VAL A 143 9.87 9.89 0.17
CA VAL A 143 8.49 9.40 0.17
C VAL A 143 7.55 10.35 -0.59
N ARG A 144 6.61 9.76 -1.34
CA ARG A 144 5.56 10.42 -2.09
C ARG A 144 4.19 10.02 -1.57
N PHE A 145 3.22 10.93 -1.67
CA PHE A 145 1.82 10.60 -1.45
C PHE A 145 1.19 10.22 -2.79
N ASP A 146 0.69 8.98 -2.88
CA ASP A 146 -0.22 8.54 -3.93
C ASP A 146 -1.64 8.92 -3.47
N ASP A 147 -2.25 9.92 -4.11
CA ASP A 147 -3.64 10.30 -3.88
C ASP A 147 -4.52 9.53 -4.86
N PRO A 148 -5.23 8.45 -4.45
CA PRO A 148 -5.99 7.61 -5.35
C PRO A 148 -7.35 8.22 -5.75
N PHE A 149 -7.51 9.54 -5.55
CA PHE A 149 -8.72 10.32 -5.81
C PHE A 149 -8.48 11.54 -6.72
N GLN A 150 -7.30 11.63 -7.38
CA GLN A 150 -6.94 12.62 -8.40
C GLN A 150 -6.69 11.97 -9.77
#